data_AF-A0A1H6D598-F1
#
_entry.id   AF-A0A1H6D598-F1
#
_cell.length_a   1.000
_cell.length_b   1.000
_cell.length_c   1.000
_cell.angle_alpha   90.00
_cell.angle_beta   90.00
_cell.angle_gamma   90.00
#
_symmetry.space_group_name_H-M   'P 1'
#
loop_
_entity.id
_entity.type
_entity.pdbx_description
1 polymer ?
#
loop_
_entity_poly.entity_id
_entity_poly.type
_entity_poly.pdbx_seq_one_letter_code
_entity_poly.pdbx_strand_id
1 'polypeptide(L)' 'MGGVSIWHWIVVGVIVMLLFGRGKVSELMGDVAKGIKSFKKGMAEDEEPVTPPPSAAPADPRIIDQQPTTPAQAKAEHKA' A
#
# COMPACT_ATOMS: atom_id res chain seq x y z
N MET A 1 -27.09 -9.60 30.48
CA MET A 1 -26.45 -8.32 30.11
C MET A 1 -25.74 -8.53 28.77
N GLY A 2 -26.52 -8.73 27.71
CA GLY A 2 -26.03 -9.10 26.37
C GLY A 2 -25.32 -7.90 25.75
N GLY A 3 -23.99 -7.97 25.72
CA GLY A 3 -23.13 -6.94 25.14
C GLY A 3 -23.59 -6.60 23.73
N VAL A 4 -23.57 -5.31 23.44
CA VAL A 4 -23.83 -4.72 22.12
C VAL A 4 -23.33 -5.65 21.02
N SER A 5 -24.30 -6.27 20.34
CA SER A 5 -24.05 -7.26 19.29
C SER A 5 -23.08 -6.68 18.26
N ILE A 6 -22.20 -7.51 17.68
CA ILE A 6 -21.21 -7.11 16.66
C ILE A 6 -21.84 -6.26 15.54
N TRP A 7 -23.12 -6.51 15.26
CA TRP A 7 -23.94 -5.74 14.34
C TRP A 7 -24.06 -4.24 14.68
N HIS A 8 -24.14 -3.89 15.96
CA HIS A 8 -24.21 -2.50 16.42
C HIS A 8 -22.92 -1.74 16.10
N TRP A 9 -21.75 -2.38 16.29
CA TRP A 9 -20.45 -1.78 16.00
C TRP A 9 -20.25 -1.49 14.52
N ILE A 10 -20.77 -2.35 13.63
CA ILE A 10 -20.75 -2.09 12.18
C ILE A 10 -21.59 -0.84 11.86
N VAL A 11 -22.80 -0.75 12.40
CA VAL A 11 -23.68 0.42 12.16
C VAL A 11 -23.06 1.70 12.70
N VAL A 12 -22.47 1.66 13.89
CA VAL A 12 -21.74 2.81 14.48
C VAL A 12 -20.55 3.19 13.60
N GLY A 13 -19.76 2.22 13.12
CA GLY A 13 -18.63 2.48 12.23
C GLY A 13 -19.04 3.19 10.93
N VAL A 14 -20.18 2.81 10.35
CA VAL A 14 -20.73 3.47 9.14
C VAL A 14 -21.15 4.91 9.44
N ILE A 15 -21.83 5.16 10.56
CA ILE A 15 -22.23 6.52 10.96
C ILE A 15 -21.00 7.40 11.20
N VAL A 16 -19.99 6.89 11.89
CA VAL A 16 -18.72 7.61 12.12
C VAL A 16 -18.02 7.91 10.79
N MET A 17 -17.96 6.94 9.88
CA MET A 17 -17.38 7.15 8.55
C MET A 17 -18.14 8.22 7.74
N LEU A 18 -19.46 8.30 7.87
CA LEU A 18 -20.28 9.33 7.21
C LEU A 18 -20.08 10.73 7.82
N LEU A 19 -19.97 10.83 9.15
CA LEU A 19 -19.78 12.11 9.85
C LEU A 19 -18.39 12.69 9.64
N PHE A 20 -17.36 11.85 9.70
CA PHE A 20 -15.96 12.27 9.56
C PHE A 20 -15.48 12.24 8.10
N GLY A 21 -16.15 11.48 7.23
CA GLY A 21 -15.78 11.28 5.83
C GLY A 21 -14.56 10.37 5.64
N ARG A 22 -14.44 9.78 4.45
CA ARG A 22 -13.35 8.84 4.11
C ARG A 22 -11.95 9.47 4.18
N GLY A 23 -11.83 10.76 3.87
CA GLY A 23 -10.54 11.46 3.82
C GLY A 23 -9.87 11.56 5.19
N LYS A 24 -10.59 12.09 6.18
CA LYS A 24 -10.05 12.31 7.54
C LYS A 24 -9.79 11.02 8.29
N VAL A 25 -10.68 10.03 8.17
CA VAL A 25 -10.50 8.72 8.82
C VAL A 25 -9.27 8.00 8.26
N SER A 26 -9.05 8.04 6.95
CA SER A 26 -7.91 7.34 6.33
C SER A 26 -6.56 8.00 6.66
N GLU A 27 -6.51 9.33 6.77
CA GLU A 27 -5.32 10.08 7.15
C GLU A 27 -4.94 9.80 8.61
N LEU A 28 -5.91 9.92 9.53
CA LEU A 28 -5.73 9.63 10.96
C LEU A 28 -5.40 8.15 11.23
N MET A 29 -6.08 7.23 10.55
CA MET A 29 -5.80 5.79 10.67
C MET A 29 -4.40 5.46 10.15
N GLY A 30 -3.90 6.17 9.14
CA GLY A 30 -2.54 6.01 8.62
C GLY A 30 -1.46 6.39 9.63
N ASP A 31 -1.64 7.52 10.33
CA ASP A 31 -0.72 7.97 11.38
C ASP A 31 -0.76 7.08 12.61
N VAL A 32 -1.96 6.66 13.03
CA VAL A 32 -2.14 5.69 14.13
C VAL A 32 -1.53 4.33 13.77
N ALA A 33 -1.73 3.84 12.54
CA ALA A 33 -1.15 2.59 12.08
C ALA A 33 0.39 2.64 12.05
N LYS A 34 1.00 3.75 11.63
CA LYS A 34 2.45 3.94 11.71
C LYS A 34 2.94 3.92 13.16
N GLY A 35 2.27 4.62 14.07
CA GLY A 35 2.63 4.62 15.50
C GLY A 35 2.59 3.22 16.10
N ILE A 36 1.50 2.48 15.87
CA ILE A 36 1.34 1.11 16.37
C ILE A 36 2.36 0.15 15.71
N LYS A 37 2.64 0.31 14.40
CA LYS A 37 3.63 -0.53 13.70
C LYS A 37 5.05 -0.30 14.23
N SER A 38 5.43 0.95 14.50
CA SER A 38 6.73 1.28 15.10
C SER A 38 6.84 0.77 16.53
N PHE A 39 5.76 0.86 17.31
CA PHE A 39 5.71 0.31 18.66
C PHE A 39 5.85 -1.22 18.67
N LYS A 40 5.13 -1.91 17.78
CA LYS A 40 5.23 -3.37 17.66
C LYS A 40 6.58 -3.82 17.11
N LYS A 41 7.17 -3.09 16.15
CA LYS A 41 8.52 -3.36 15.67
C LYS A 41 9.55 -3.16 16.78
N GLY A 42 9.46 -2.06 17.54
CA GLY A 42 10.34 -1.80 18.67
C GLY A 42 10.26 -2.87 19.78
N MET A 43 9.07 -3.40 20.06
CA MET A 43 8.92 -4.54 20.98
C MET A 43 9.46 -5.85 20.40
N ALA A 44 9.24 -6.11 19.10
CA ALA A 44 9.69 -7.35 18.46
C ALA A 44 11.21 -7.40 18.23
N GLU A 45 11.89 -6.26 18.04
CA GLU A 45 13.36 -6.24 17.93
C GLU A 45 14.06 -6.52 19.27
N ASP A 46 13.37 -6.41 20.40
CA ASP A 46 13.88 -6.83 21.72
C ASP A 46 13.84 -8.37 21.89
N GLU A 47 13.02 -9.08 21.09
CA GLU A 47 12.81 -10.53 21.18
C GLU A 47 13.42 -11.35 20.02
N GLU A 48 13.73 -10.78 18.84
CA GLU A 48 14.30 -11.54 17.70
C GLU A 48 15.47 -10.83 16.96
N PRO A 49 16.51 -11.57 16.53
CA PRO A 49 17.56 -11.01 15.67
C PRO A 49 17.02 -10.72 14.25
N VAL A 50 16.90 -9.42 13.96
CA VAL A 50 16.73 -8.72 12.67
C VAL A 50 16.52 -9.62 11.44
N THR A 51 15.25 -9.84 11.09
CA THR A 51 14.86 -10.12 9.69
C THR A 51 14.45 -8.80 9.03
N PRO A 52 15.06 -8.40 7.90
CA PRO A 52 14.75 -7.13 7.24
C PRO A 52 13.28 -7.08 6.81
N PRO A 53 12.58 -5.94 6.99
CA PRO A 53 11.17 -5.82 6.66
C PRO A 53 10.96 -5.94 5.13
N PRO A 54 9.87 -6.57 4.66
CA PRO A 54 9.51 -6.51 3.25
C PRO A 54 9.20 -5.06 2.94
N SER A 55 10.08 -4.44 2.14
CA SER A 55 9.85 -3.16 1.51
C SER A 55 8.50 -3.24 0.81
N ALA A 56 7.52 -2.47 1.29
CA ALA A 56 6.31 -2.20 0.54
C ALA A 56 6.76 -1.38 -0.67
N ALA A 57 7.11 -2.08 -1.76
CA ALA A 57 7.35 -1.49 -3.06
C ALA A 57 6.12 -0.63 -3.40
N PRO A 58 6.28 0.69 -3.60
CA PRO A 58 5.28 1.45 -4.31
C PRO A 58 5.15 0.78 -5.67
N ALA A 59 3.94 0.34 -6.03
CA ALA A 59 3.63 -0.04 -7.39
C ALA A 59 3.98 1.18 -8.28
N ASP A 60 5.06 1.07 -9.05
CA ASP A 60 5.48 2.03 -10.08
C ASP A 60 4.42 2.05 -11.20
N PRO A 61 3.61 3.10 -11.36
CA PRO A 61 2.64 3.21 -12.43
C PRO A 61 3.07 4.34 -13.36
N ARG A 62 4.24 4.22 -14.03
CA ARG A 62 4.70 5.16 -15.07
C ARG A 62 5.51 4.42 -16.13
N ILE A 63 4.90 4.04 -17.26
CA ILE A 63 4.95 4.81 -18.52
C ILE A 63 6.40 5.10 -18.96
N ILE A 64 7.19 4.10 -19.34
CA ILE A 64 8.32 4.20 -20.30
C ILE A 64 8.45 2.83 -20.99
N ASP A 65 7.56 2.54 -21.94
CA ASP A 65 7.81 1.58 -23.03
C ASP A 65 7.08 2.12 -24.28
N GLN A 66 7.26 3.41 -24.54
CA GLN A 66 7.09 3.95 -25.89
C GLN A 66 8.47 3.90 -26.54
N GLN A 67 8.80 2.75 -27.09
CA GLN A 67 9.96 2.58 -27.95
C GLN A 67 9.80 3.51 -29.16
N PRO A 68 10.71 4.49 -29.36
CA PRO A 68 10.75 5.27 -30.58
C PRO A 68 11.18 4.36 -31.73
N THR A 69 10.35 4.35 -32.76
CA THR A 69 10.61 4.00 -34.16
C THR A 69 12.09 3.96 -34.59
N THR A 70 12.54 2.79 -35.04
CA THR A 70 13.52 2.67 -36.14
C THR A 70 13.25 1.39 -36.95
N PRO A 71 12.46 1.42 -38.03
CA PRO A 71 12.49 0.37 -39.04
C PRO A 71 13.63 0.69 -40.02
N ALA A 72 14.87 0.34 -39.65
CA ALA A 72 16.03 0.42 -40.54
C ALA A 72 16.72 -0.95 -40.68
N GLN A 73 15.92 -2.01 -40.82
CA GLN A 73 16.40 -3.31 -41.26
C GLN A 73 16.08 -3.50 -42.76
N ALA A 74 16.68 -2.66 -43.60
CA ALA A 74 16.83 -2.94 -45.03
C ALA A 74 17.95 -3.98 -45.18
N LYS A 75 17.60 -5.23 -44.94
CA LYS A 75 18.42 -6.40 -45.31
C LYS A 75 18.27 -6.63 -46.81
N ALA A 76 18.99 -5.84 -47.60
CA ALA A 76 19.32 -6.10 -48.98
C ALA A 76 20.84 -5.98 -49.12
N GLU A 77 21.44 -6.89 -49.90
CA GLU A 77 22.85 -6.88 -50.32
C GLU A 77 23.91 -7.32 -49.29
N HIS A 78 24.03 -8.65 -49.11
CA HIS A 78 25.34 -9.27 -48.96
C HIS A 78 25.38 -10.58 -49.75
N LYS A 79 25.47 -10.45 -51.08
CA LYS A 79 25.89 -11.52 -51.99
C LYS A 79 26.57 -10.87 -53.20
N ALA A 80 27.88 -10.72 -53.10
CA ALA A 80 28.81 -10.62 -54.23
C ALA A 80 30.07 -11.37 -53.82
#